data_AF-A0A7C4RMK6-F1
#
_entry.id   AF-A0A7C4RMK6-F1
#
_cell.length_a   1.000
_cell.length_b   1.000
_cell.length_c   1.000
_cell.angle_alpha   90.00
_cell.angle_beta   90.00
_cell.angle_gamma   90.00
#
_symmetry.space_group_name_H-M   'P 1'
#
loop_
_entity.id
_entity.type
_entity.pdbx_description
1 polymer ?
#
loop_
_entity_poly.entity_id
_entity_poly.type
_entity_poly.pdbx_seq_one_letter_code
_entity_poly.pdbx_strand_id
1 'polypeptide(L)' 'MVRISVIGGGSLFVVSLLHGLWYISDELKEENVDVKISLYDIIPERAEIIAKYGWLLNEKAKVPV' A
#
# COMPACT_ATOMS: atom_id res chain seq x y z
N MET A 1 0.37 -8.78 12.56
CA MET A 1 0.28 -7.37 12.11
C MET A 1 1.66 -6.87 11.75
N VAL A 2 1.90 -6.64 10.46
CA VAL A 2 3.12 -6.04 9.89
C VAL A 2 2.84 -4.57 9.59
N ARG A 3 3.79 -3.69 9.91
CA ARG A 3 3.70 -2.25 9.63
C ARG A 3 4.84 -1.84 8.72
N ILE A 4 4.51 -1.19 7.61
CA ILE A 4 5.47 -0.73 6.61
C ILE A 4 5.37 0.79 6.52
N SER A 5 6.46 1.47 6.85
CA SER A 5 6.58 2.93 6.68
C SER A 5 7.47 3.22 5.49
N VAL A 6 6.95 3.96 4.51
CA VAL A 6 7.68 4.33 3.30
C VAL A 6 8.05 5.81 3.35
N ILE A 7 9.36 6.11 3.36
CA ILE A 7 9.89 7.47 3.21
C ILE A 7 10.15 7.73 1.72
N GLY A 8 9.62 8.83 1.19
CA GLY A 8 9.51 9.03 -0.27
C GLY A 8 8.24 8.39 -0.85
N GLY A 9 7.16 8.37 -0.06
CA GLY A 9 5.89 7.72 -0.35
C GLY A 9 5.14 8.27 -1.56
N GLY A 10 5.53 9.43 -2.09
CA GLY A 10 5.00 10.02 -3.30
C GLY A 10 5.66 9.51 -4.59
N SER A 11 6.65 8.63 -4.49
CA SER A 11 7.31 8.01 -5.64
C SER A 11 6.39 7.02 -6.37
N LEU A 12 6.46 6.99 -7.70
CA LEU A 12 5.79 5.96 -8.50
C LEU A 12 6.29 4.54 -8.19
N PHE A 13 7.48 4.39 -7.59
CA PHE A 13 7.96 3.09 -7.11
C PHE A 13 7.00 2.44 -6.11
N VAL A 14 6.29 3.26 -5.31
CA VAL A 14 5.34 2.76 -4.31
C VAL A 14 4.15 2.04 -4.95
N VAL A 15 3.80 2.38 -6.20
CA VAL A 15 2.76 1.65 -6.95
C VAL A 15 3.14 0.18 -7.08
N SER A 16 4.38 -0.12 -7.48
CA SER A 16 4.85 -1.50 -7.61
C SER A 16 4.83 -2.24 -6.27
N LEU A 17 5.16 -1.56 -5.17
CA LEU A 17 5.07 -2.12 -3.82
C LEU A 17 3.62 -2.50 -3.46
N LEU A 18 2.67 -1.60 -3.73
CA LEU A 18 1.24 -1.84 -3.49
C LEU A 18 0.71 -3.02 -4.32
N HIS A 19 1.13 -3.15 -5.58
CA HIS A 19 0.80 -4.29 -6.42
C HIS A 19 1.41 -5.60 -5.91
N GLY A 20 2.66 -5.57 -5.42
CA GLY A 20 3.28 -6.73 -4.81
C GLY A 20 2.53 -7.24 -3.58
N LEU A 21 2.04 -6.33 -2.73
CA LEU A 21 1.22 -6.68 -1.57
C LEU A 21 -0.16 -7.18 -1.94
N TRP A 22 -0.77 -6.62 -2.98
CA TRP A 22 -1.99 -7.17 -3.56
C TRP A 22 -1.78 -8.59 -4.09
N TYR A 23 -0.70 -8.81 -4.83
CA TYR A 23 -0.40 -10.11 -5.42
C TYR A 23 -0.32 -11.23 -4.38
N ILE A 24 0.22 -10.95 -3.19
CA ILE A 24 0.33 -11.92 -2.08
C ILE A 24 -0.81 -11.83 -1.06
N SER A 25 -1.89 -11.11 -1.39
CA SER A 25 -2.90 -10.73 -0.40
C SER A 25 -3.72 -11.91 0.13
N ASP A 26 -3.86 -12.97 -0.65
CA ASP A 26 -4.61 -14.15 -0.23
C ASP A 26 -3.77 -15.04 0.69
N GLU A 27 -2.47 -15.18 0.43
CA GLU A 27 -1.51 -15.84 1.32
C GLU A 27 -1.43 -15.12 2.66
N LEU A 28 -1.37 -13.78 2.66
CA LEU A 28 -1.40 -12.98 3.89
C LEU A 28 -2.68 -13.23 4.69
N LYS A 29 -3.83 -13.39 4.04
CA LYS A 29 -5.10 -13.71 4.72
C LYS A 29 -5.09 -15.13 5.30
N GLU A 30 -4.60 -16.12 4.54
CA GLU A 30 -4.46 -17.51 5.01
C GLU A 30 -3.58 -17.60 6.26
N GLU A 31 -2.50 -16.82 6.29
CA GLU A 31 -1.60 -16.74 7.45
C GLU A 31 -2.11 -15.83 8.59
N ASN A 32 -3.30 -15.23 8.45
CA ASN A 32 -3.85 -14.24 9.40
C ASN A 32 -2.91 -13.05 9.65
N VAL A 33 -2.21 -12.60 8.60
CA VAL A 33 -1.29 -11.46 8.64
C VAL A 33 -1.99 -10.21 8.14
N ASP A 34 -2.25 -9.28 9.06
CA ASP A 34 -2.67 -7.92 8.73
C ASP A 34 -1.45 -7.05 8.34
N VAL A 35 -1.56 -6.25 7.27
CA VAL A 35 -0.50 -5.36 6.78
C VAL A 35 -1.02 -3.93 6.75
N LYS A 36 -0.30 -3.01 7.41
CA LYS A 36 -0.61 -1.58 7.40
C LYS A 36 0.53 -0.78 6.80
N ILE A 37 0.21 0.00 5.76
CA ILE A 37 1.17 0.92 5.12
C ILE A 37 0.97 2.36 5.59
N SER A 38 2.07 3.07 5.81
CA SER A 38 2.11 4.52 6.01
C SER A 38 3.06 5.16 4.99
N LEU A 39 2.59 6.18 4.29
CA LEU A 39 3.35 6.89 3.27
C LEU A 39 3.77 8.27 3.78
N TYR A 40 5.06 8.58 3.71
CA TYR A 40 5.62 9.86 4.11
C TYR A 40 6.38 10.46 2.93
N ASP A 41 6.09 11.72 2.60
CA ASP A 41 6.82 12.45 1.57
C ASP A 41 6.95 13.92 1.99
N ILE A 42 8.02 14.57 1.51
CA ILE A 42 8.23 16.00 1.72
C ILE A 42 7.25 16.85 0.89
N ILE A 43 6.65 16.26 -0.15
CA ILE A 43 5.58 16.84 -0.95
C ILE A 43 4.29 16.07 -0.63
N PRO A 44 3.46 16.55 0.32
CA PRO A 44 2.30 15.82 0.84
C PRO A 44 1.31 15.38 -0.25
N GLU A 45 1.10 16.21 -1.27
CA GLU A 45 0.16 15.95 -2.36
C GLU A 45 0.57 14.70 -3.16
N ARG A 46 1.88 14.43 -3.28
CA ARG A 46 2.36 13.21 -3.97
C ARG A 46 2.03 11.97 -3.16
N ALA A 47 2.31 11.99 -1.86
CA ALA A 47 1.94 10.88 -0.97
C ALA A 47 0.42 10.67 -0.95
N GLU A 48 -0.36 11.74 -0.96
CA GLU A 48 -1.82 11.68 -0.98
C GLU A 48 -2.35 11.03 -2.27
N ILE A 49 -1.79 11.37 -3.44
CA ILE A 49 -2.15 10.75 -4.72
C ILE A 49 -1.87 9.24 -4.69
N ILE A 50 -0.70 8.84 -4.19
CA ILE A 50 -0.35 7.41 -4.07
C ILE A 50 -1.23 6.70 -3.05
N ALA A 51 -1.58 7.34 -1.94
CA ALA A 51 -2.52 6.79 -0.97
C ALA A 51 -3.89 6.57 -1.63
N LYS A 52 -4.44 7.58 -2.33
CA LYS A 52 -5.70 7.46 -3.09
C LYS A 52 -5.65 6.32 -4.11
N TYR A 53 -4.51 6.15 -4.79
CA TYR A 53 -4.30 5.02 -5.69
C TYR A 53 -4.38 3.68 -4.94
N GLY A 54 -3.71 3.55 -3.79
CA GLY A 54 -3.79 2.35 -2.95
C GLY A 54 -5.21 2.03 -2.48
N TRP A 55 -5.99 3.05 -2.11
CA TRP A 55 -7.42 2.90 -1.77
C TRP A 55 -8.24 2.38 -2.95
N LEU A 56 -8.06 2.95 -4.15
CA LEU A 56 -8.74 2.48 -5.36
C LEU A 56 -8.34 1.04 -5.72
N LEU A 57 -7.08 0.67 -5.49
CA LEU A 57 -6.61 -0.70 -5.70
C LEU A 57 -7.31 -1.65 -4.71
N ASN A 58 -7.45 -1.27 -3.44
CA ASN A 58 -8.22 -2.03 -2.45
C ASN A 58 -9.68 -2.22 -2.89
N GLU A 59 -10.39 -1.13 -3.22
CA GLU A 59 -11.81 -1.20 -3.60
C GLU A 59 -12.06 -2.08 -4.83
N LYS A 60 -11.18 -1.99 -5.84
CA LYS A 60 -11.36 -2.71 -7.10
C LYS A 60 -10.78 -4.12 -7.10
N ALA A 61 -9.76 -4.39 -6.28
CA ALA A 61 -8.97 -5.61 -6.34
C ALA A 61 -8.90 -6.38 -5.00
N LYS A 62 -9.59 -5.92 -3.94
CA LYS A 62 -9.68 -6.54 -2.60
C LYS A 62 -8.33 -6.72 -1.88
N VAL A 63 -7.42 -5.77 -2.05
CA VAL A 63 -6.15 -5.69 -1.34
C VAL A 63 -6.37 -5.37 0.15
N PRO A 64 -5.84 -6.12 1.12
CA PRO A 64 -5.77 -5.66 2.49
C PRO A 64 -4.76 -4.48 2.55
N VAL A 65 -5.27 -3.27 2.73
CA VAL A 65 -4.48 -2.04 2.96
C VAL A 65 -4.92 -1.39 4.26
#